data_AF-A0A2D6WQN3-F1
#
_entry.id   AF-A0A2D6WQN3-F1
#
_cell.length_a   1.000
_cell.length_b   1.000
_cell.length_c   1.000
_cell.angle_alpha   90.00
_cell.angle_beta   90.00
_cell.angle_gamma   90.00
#
_symmetry.space_group_name_H-M   'P 1'
#
loop_
_entity.id
_entity.type
_entity.pdbx_description
1 polymer ?
#
loop_
_entity_poly.entity_id
_entity_poly.type
_entity_poly.pdbx_seq_one_letter_code
_entity_poly.pdbx_strand_id
1 'polypeptide(L)'
;MGEGRFVITLFLALCLITSVSAQGEGGDETSCLSGSSTEDRQGCLDSDGDGWSDPDEGWNQSMGADAFPDNASEHRDLDGDGIGDVADPDMDGDGSLDEVDVWPEDPLIWSDLDGDGYADQGLHPMSDNCPNIYGKSKIRLLGCSDIDGDFLPDEYDDDADGDGIRNEMERSASSGTILYDPYNADSTPPDADQDTIPDVLDPDNDNDGWPDYIEIDRGSDIYDGDETPFTMYFGTNTGIFYTGGLGPGSFSYEYDSDYSEFSVSFVSEIVFEELVIPLLLVPVYFAIFFSRRREFNRLLAEIGGCMDCDVLRTIETEVNLAVKQRNIRVYHGLVLRNAIELAEGELTRERFEEE
;
A
#
# COMPACT_ATOMS: atom_id res chain seq x y z
N MET A 1 -30.42 44.01 -17.71
CA MET A 1 -30.39 45.27 -16.91
C MET A 1 -29.09 45.23 -16.12
N GLY A 2 -28.08 46.08 -16.26
CA GLY A 2 -27.77 47.21 -17.13
C GLY A 2 -26.22 47.32 -17.11
N GLU A 3 -25.59 47.45 -18.26
CA GLU A 3 -24.98 48.69 -18.75
C GLU A 3 -24.13 49.49 -17.74
N GLY A 4 -22.83 49.58 -18.06
CA GLY A 4 -22.09 50.84 -17.86
C GLY A 4 -20.86 50.76 -16.97
N ARG A 5 -19.67 50.67 -17.57
CA ARG A 5 -18.81 51.84 -17.88
C ARG A 5 -17.33 51.45 -17.83
N PHE A 6 -16.73 51.54 -19.02
CA PHE A 6 -15.31 51.74 -19.29
C PHE A 6 -14.63 52.70 -18.31
N VAL A 7 -13.53 52.28 -17.70
CA VAL A 7 -12.41 53.16 -17.36
C VAL A 7 -11.13 52.44 -17.76
N ILE A 8 -10.63 52.79 -18.95
CA ILE A 8 -9.28 52.45 -19.41
C ILE A 8 -8.33 53.41 -18.69
N THR A 9 -7.60 52.91 -17.70
CA THR A 9 -6.41 53.59 -17.18
C THR A 9 -5.22 53.27 -18.07
N LEU A 10 -4.95 54.21 -18.97
CA LEU A 10 -3.77 54.30 -19.82
C LEU A 10 -2.55 54.67 -18.95
N PHE A 11 -1.75 53.71 -18.53
CA PHE A 11 -0.40 53.97 -18.02
C PHE A 11 0.56 54.02 -19.21
N LEU A 12 0.87 55.24 -19.63
CA LEU A 12 1.79 55.55 -20.72
C LEU A 12 3.22 55.54 -20.14
N ALA A 13 3.86 54.37 -20.09
CA ALA A 13 5.28 54.26 -19.79
C ALA A 13 6.09 54.55 -21.06
N LEU A 14 6.65 55.76 -21.13
CA LEU A 14 7.56 56.18 -22.17
C LEU A 14 8.92 55.48 -21.95
N CYS A 15 9.14 54.33 -22.61
CA CYS A 15 10.47 53.74 -22.73
C CYS A 15 11.32 54.61 -23.70
N LEU A 16 12.01 55.60 -23.14
CA LEU A 16 13.19 56.18 -23.78
C LEU A 16 14.30 55.12 -23.75
N ILE A 17 14.61 54.59 -24.92
CA ILE A 17 15.82 53.80 -25.15
C ILE A 17 16.99 54.78 -25.06
N THR A 18 17.52 54.98 -23.85
CA THR A 18 18.90 55.42 -23.69
C THR A 18 19.72 54.15 -23.68
N SER A 19 20.59 54.01 -24.69
CA SER A 19 21.75 53.12 -24.63
C SER A 19 22.53 53.46 -23.37
N VAL A 20 22.31 52.70 -22.30
CA VAL A 20 23.21 52.64 -21.15
C VAL A 20 24.46 51.99 -21.70
N SER A 21 25.43 52.81 -22.10
CA SER A 21 26.82 52.43 -21.90
C SER A 21 26.98 52.31 -20.40
N ALA A 22 27.09 51.08 -19.91
CA ALA A 22 27.58 50.80 -18.58
C ALA A 22 29.02 51.35 -18.54
N GLN A 23 29.18 52.60 -18.09
CA GLN A 23 30.45 53.03 -17.53
C GLN A 23 30.50 52.42 -16.13
N GLY A 24 31.26 51.33 -16.02
CA GLY A 24 31.75 50.87 -14.73
C GLY A 24 32.69 51.93 -14.18
N GLU A 25 32.39 52.47 -12.99
CA GLU A 25 33.34 53.22 -12.19
C GLU A 25 34.14 52.24 -11.32
N GLY A 26 35.48 52.33 -11.41
CA GLY A 26 36.36 51.99 -10.30
C GLY A 26 37.22 50.73 -10.43
N GLY A 27 38.15 50.73 -11.39
CA GLY A 27 39.34 49.87 -11.39
C GLY A 27 40.38 50.48 -12.32
N ASP A 28 41.53 50.84 -11.77
CA ASP A 28 42.75 51.35 -12.41
C ASP A 28 42.91 51.04 -13.93
N GLU A 29 42.67 52.05 -14.79
CA GLU A 29 43.21 52.05 -16.15
C GLU A 29 44.73 52.28 -16.09
N THR A 30 45.49 51.21 -15.87
CA THR A 30 46.83 50.87 -16.43
C THR A 30 47.54 49.84 -15.54
N SER A 31 47.11 48.57 -15.60
CA SER A 31 47.93 47.47 -15.04
C SER A 31 48.85 46.80 -16.08
N CYS A 32 48.63 47.02 -17.37
CA CYS A 32 49.36 46.36 -18.45
C CYS A 32 49.77 47.37 -19.53
N LEU A 33 50.74 47.01 -20.38
CA LEU A 33 51.08 47.80 -21.56
C LEU A 33 49.93 47.72 -22.57
N SER A 34 49.54 48.83 -23.21
CA SER A 34 48.44 48.82 -24.20
C SER A 34 48.80 47.99 -25.44
N GLY A 35 47.87 47.16 -25.92
CA GLY A 35 48.04 46.29 -27.08
C GLY A 35 46.73 45.79 -27.70
N SER A 36 46.75 44.57 -28.24
CA SER A 36 45.69 44.00 -29.08
C SER A 36 44.92 42.82 -28.48
N SER A 37 45.19 42.41 -27.25
CA SER A 37 44.51 41.26 -26.62
C SER A 37 42.99 41.41 -26.59
N THR A 38 42.28 40.30 -26.73
CA THR A 38 40.81 40.24 -26.80
C THR A 38 40.16 39.21 -25.89
N GLU A 39 40.85 38.12 -25.52
CA GLU A 39 40.26 36.99 -24.79
C GLU A 39 40.26 37.21 -23.28
N ASP A 40 41.35 37.74 -22.72
CA ASP A 40 41.49 38.00 -21.28
C ASP A 40 41.42 39.50 -20.94
N ARG A 41 42.57 40.13 -20.64
CA ARG A 41 42.68 41.54 -20.28
C ARG A 41 42.65 42.38 -21.55
N GLN A 42 41.45 42.70 -22.02
CA GLN A 42 41.25 43.39 -23.29
C GLN A 42 42.08 44.67 -23.44
N GLY A 43 42.78 44.81 -24.56
CA GLY A 43 43.59 45.97 -24.90
C GLY A 43 44.96 46.02 -24.22
N CYS A 44 45.42 44.90 -23.64
CA CYS A 44 46.79 44.70 -23.16
C CYS A 44 47.72 44.21 -24.30
N LEU A 45 49.03 44.24 -24.04
CA LEU A 45 50.06 43.70 -24.93
C LEU A 45 49.78 42.22 -25.19
N ASP A 46 49.87 41.87 -26.46
CA ASP A 46 49.66 40.56 -27.05
C ASP A 46 50.68 40.51 -28.18
N SER A 47 51.80 39.84 -27.93
CA SER A 47 53.01 39.95 -28.75
C SER A 47 52.92 39.13 -30.05
N ASP A 48 52.18 38.03 -30.04
CA ASP A 48 52.06 37.13 -31.18
C ASP A 48 50.69 37.18 -31.88
N GLY A 49 49.71 37.84 -31.28
CA GLY A 49 48.42 38.17 -31.87
C GLY A 49 47.38 37.06 -31.76
N ASP A 50 47.51 36.16 -30.78
CA ASP A 50 46.56 35.07 -30.56
C ASP A 50 45.31 35.47 -29.76
N GLY A 51 45.34 36.67 -29.18
CA GLY A 51 44.25 37.28 -28.43
C GLY A 51 44.39 37.20 -26.91
N TRP A 52 45.35 36.43 -26.36
CA TRP A 52 45.69 36.41 -24.95
C TRP A 52 46.78 37.43 -24.64
N SER A 53 46.80 37.96 -23.41
CA SER A 53 47.74 39.02 -23.04
C SER A 53 49.05 38.47 -22.44
N ASP A 54 50.17 39.06 -22.86
CA ASP A 54 51.51 38.76 -22.34
C ASP A 54 51.57 38.89 -20.79
N PRO A 55 52.36 38.06 -20.10
CA PRO A 55 52.51 38.14 -18.66
C PRO A 55 53.26 39.42 -18.25
N ASP A 56 52.82 40.02 -17.14
CA ASP A 56 53.46 41.18 -16.53
C ASP A 56 53.61 41.02 -15.00
N GLU A 57 54.06 42.08 -14.31
CA GLU A 57 54.28 42.04 -12.86
C GLU A 57 53.01 41.74 -12.04
N GLY A 58 51.82 42.00 -12.59
CA GLY A 58 50.53 41.87 -11.92
C GLY A 58 49.64 40.74 -12.45
N TRP A 59 50.00 40.13 -13.58
CA TRP A 59 49.25 39.04 -14.23
C TRP A 59 50.23 38.06 -14.85
N ASN A 60 50.31 36.86 -14.27
CA ASN A 60 51.22 35.82 -14.70
C ASN A 60 50.44 34.60 -15.21
N GLN A 61 51.14 33.57 -15.67
CA GLN A 61 50.56 32.33 -16.20
C GLN A 61 49.51 31.70 -15.27
N SER A 62 49.79 31.63 -13.96
CA SER A 62 48.83 31.10 -12.96
C SER A 62 47.54 31.90 -12.80
N MET A 63 47.50 33.11 -13.36
CA MET A 63 46.33 34.00 -13.37
C MET A 63 45.61 33.99 -14.73
N GLY A 64 46.13 33.26 -15.72
CA GLY A 64 45.60 33.20 -17.09
C GLY A 64 46.25 34.19 -18.06
N ALA A 65 47.48 34.65 -17.78
CA ALA A 65 48.30 35.31 -18.80
C ALA A 65 48.79 34.29 -19.83
N ASP A 66 49.07 34.75 -21.04
CA ASP A 66 49.64 33.92 -22.09
C ASP A 66 50.96 33.26 -21.63
N ALA A 67 50.98 31.92 -21.63
CA ALA A 67 52.15 31.14 -21.29
C ALA A 67 53.24 31.17 -22.38
N PHE A 68 52.87 31.44 -23.64
CA PHE A 68 53.76 31.44 -24.79
C PHE A 68 53.67 32.74 -25.64
N PRO A 69 54.11 33.91 -25.13
CA PRO A 69 53.99 35.22 -25.81
C PRO A 69 54.59 35.40 -27.21
N ASP A 70 55.33 34.39 -27.70
CA ASP A 70 55.99 34.40 -29.01
C ASP A 70 55.41 33.32 -29.95
N ASN A 71 54.37 32.58 -29.54
CA ASN A 71 53.81 31.44 -30.26
C ASN A 71 52.27 31.47 -30.30
N ALA A 72 51.72 32.12 -31.33
CA ALA A 72 50.29 32.35 -31.46
C ALA A 72 49.39 31.10 -31.62
N SER A 73 49.95 29.89 -31.52
CA SER A 73 49.21 28.62 -31.53
C SER A 73 49.02 28.03 -30.13
N GLU A 74 49.67 28.58 -29.10
CA GLU A 74 49.68 28.09 -27.72
C GLU A 74 49.50 29.27 -26.77
N HIS A 75 48.66 29.12 -25.75
CA HIS A 75 48.47 30.18 -24.74
C HIS A 75 48.43 29.66 -23.30
N ARG A 76 48.34 28.34 -23.12
CA ARG A 76 48.11 27.67 -21.83
C ARG A 76 49.12 26.54 -21.65
N ASP A 77 49.58 26.37 -20.42
CA ASP A 77 50.54 25.35 -19.95
C ASP A 77 50.03 24.90 -18.56
N LEU A 78 49.16 23.88 -18.56
CA LEU A 78 48.38 23.49 -17.39
C LEU A 78 49.22 22.78 -16.32
N ASP A 79 50.16 21.92 -16.72
CA ASP A 79 51.06 21.19 -15.82
C ASP A 79 52.37 21.94 -15.51
N GLY A 80 52.71 22.96 -16.30
CA GLY A 80 53.87 23.82 -16.11
C GLY A 80 55.19 23.19 -16.56
N ASP A 81 55.17 22.19 -17.45
CA ASP A 81 56.37 21.53 -17.97
C ASP A 81 57.11 22.33 -19.07
N GLY A 82 56.44 23.37 -19.58
CA GLY A 82 56.93 24.28 -20.62
C GLY A 82 56.58 23.89 -22.06
N ILE A 83 55.74 22.88 -22.24
CA ILE A 83 55.03 22.54 -23.48
C ILE A 83 53.62 23.14 -23.39
N GLY A 84 53.10 23.67 -24.50
CA GLY A 84 51.75 24.25 -24.48
C GLY A 84 50.69 23.17 -24.65
N ASP A 85 49.54 23.32 -24.00
CA ASP A 85 48.45 22.34 -23.96
C ASP A 85 47.98 21.86 -25.36
N VAL A 86 48.14 22.66 -26.43
CA VAL A 86 47.73 22.23 -27.79
C VAL A 86 48.76 21.27 -28.40
N ALA A 87 50.02 21.34 -27.97
CA ALA A 87 51.10 20.47 -28.41
C ALA A 87 51.45 19.36 -27.39
N ASP A 88 51.01 19.50 -26.15
CA ASP A 88 51.20 18.53 -25.09
C ASP A 88 50.28 17.31 -25.29
N PRO A 89 50.80 16.07 -25.29
CA PRO A 89 49.96 14.87 -25.27
C PRO A 89 49.41 14.46 -23.89
N ASP A 90 49.81 15.13 -22.80
CA ASP A 90 49.43 14.88 -21.39
C ASP A 90 49.32 16.24 -20.67
N MET A 91 48.29 17.02 -20.99
CA MET A 91 48.28 18.46 -20.68
C MET A 91 48.21 18.78 -19.18
N ASP A 92 47.66 17.88 -18.36
CA ASP A 92 47.58 18.06 -16.91
C ASP A 92 48.74 17.37 -16.15
N GLY A 93 49.56 16.59 -16.85
CA GLY A 93 50.80 16.01 -16.34
C GLY A 93 50.58 14.90 -15.32
N ASP A 94 49.42 14.25 -15.32
CA ASP A 94 49.09 13.17 -14.40
C ASP A 94 49.69 11.80 -14.82
N GLY A 95 50.19 11.73 -16.05
CA GLY A 95 50.82 10.57 -16.66
C GLY A 95 49.90 9.77 -17.59
N SER A 96 48.65 10.20 -17.76
CA SER A 96 47.68 9.66 -18.69
C SER A 96 47.60 10.57 -19.92
N LEU A 97 47.70 9.98 -21.11
CA LEU A 97 47.64 10.80 -22.33
C LEU A 97 46.22 11.32 -22.55
N ASP A 98 46.06 12.55 -23.03
CA ASP A 98 44.77 13.21 -23.32
C ASP A 98 43.85 12.36 -24.21
N GLU A 99 44.41 11.48 -25.06
CA GLU A 99 43.65 10.60 -25.94
C GLU A 99 42.91 9.46 -25.22
N VAL A 100 43.35 9.11 -24.01
CA VAL A 100 42.75 8.07 -23.17
C VAL A 100 42.23 8.60 -21.84
N ASP A 101 42.61 9.83 -21.47
CA ASP A 101 42.14 10.50 -20.28
C ASP A 101 40.67 10.94 -20.43
N VAL A 102 39.85 10.58 -19.44
CA VAL A 102 38.43 10.96 -19.39
C VAL A 102 38.26 12.42 -18.92
N TRP A 103 39.21 12.94 -18.15
CA TRP A 103 39.27 14.31 -17.64
C TRP A 103 40.65 14.96 -17.90
N PRO A 104 41.03 15.25 -19.17
CA PRO A 104 42.36 15.76 -19.52
C PRO A 104 42.77 17.12 -18.92
N GLU A 105 41.90 17.79 -18.17
CA GLU A 105 42.21 19.08 -17.53
C GLU A 105 42.31 18.97 -15.99
N ASP A 106 42.20 17.76 -15.43
CA ASP A 106 42.19 17.53 -13.97
C ASP A 106 43.23 16.48 -13.56
N PRO A 107 44.39 16.90 -13.02
CA PRO A 107 45.52 16.02 -12.76
C PRO A 107 45.32 15.03 -11.60
N LEU A 108 44.12 14.98 -11.01
CA LEU A 108 43.77 14.06 -9.94
C LEU A 108 42.93 12.87 -10.42
N ILE A 109 42.33 12.94 -11.61
CA ILE A 109 41.38 11.95 -12.12
C ILE A 109 41.59 11.71 -13.61
N TRP A 110 41.66 10.44 -14.02
CA TRP A 110 41.96 10.10 -15.43
C TRP A 110 41.13 8.96 -16.00
N SER A 111 40.51 8.12 -15.16
CA SER A 111 39.83 6.91 -15.62
C SER A 111 38.43 6.73 -15.03
N ASP A 112 37.53 6.24 -15.89
CA ASP A 112 36.15 5.84 -15.60
C ASP A 112 35.94 4.44 -16.17
N LEU A 113 36.23 3.40 -15.37
CA LEU A 113 36.32 2.03 -15.88
C LEU A 113 34.97 1.46 -16.31
N ASP A 114 33.90 1.79 -15.58
CA ASP A 114 32.55 1.28 -15.84
C ASP A 114 31.64 2.26 -16.60
N GLY A 115 32.12 3.49 -16.86
CA GLY A 115 31.50 4.45 -17.75
C GLY A 115 30.31 5.18 -17.13
N ASP A 116 30.33 5.33 -15.81
CA ASP A 116 29.22 5.87 -15.04
C ASP A 116 29.32 7.39 -14.81
N GLY A 117 30.48 7.97 -15.14
CA GLY A 117 30.80 9.38 -15.04
C GLY A 117 31.49 9.77 -13.74
N TYR A 118 31.89 8.82 -12.90
CA TYR A 118 32.71 9.01 -11.71
C TYR A 118 34.11 8.43 -11.91
N ALA A 119 35.09 9.06 -11.26
CA ALA A 119 36.50 8.72 -11.47
C ALA A 119 36.95 7.59 -10.55
N ASP A 120 37.69 6.60 -11.08
CA ASP A 120 38.22 5.48 -10.30
C ASP A 120 39.21 5.94 -9.21
N GLN A 121 39.86 7.07 -9.45
CA GLN A 121 40.85 7.67 -8.56
C GLN A 121 40.17 8.21 -7.30
N GLY A 122 40.84 8.04 -6.16
CA GLY A 122 40.38 8.58 -4.88
C GLY A 122 40.81 10.02 -4.62
N LEU A 123 40.22 10.64 -3.58
CA LEU A 123 40.54 11.99 -3.06
C LEU A 123 40.10 13.17 -3.94
N HIS A 124 39.19 12.93 -4.88
CA HIS A 124 38.53 13.95 -5.68
C HIS A 124 37.01 13.99 -5.36
N PRO A 125 36.31 15.14 -5.48
CA PRO A 125 34.86 15.20 -5.28
C PRO A 125 34.05 14.35 -6.27
N MET A 126 34.63 13.97 -7.41
CA MET A 126 34.04 13.06 -8.38
C MET A 126 34.56 11.62 -8.25
N SER A 127 35.31 11.31 -7.19
CA SER A 127 35.80 9.96 -6.95
C SER A 127 34.65 8.98 -6.75
N ASP A 128 34.66 7.92 -7.53
CA ASP A 128 33.76 6.80 -7.44
C ASP A 128 34.03 5.98 -6.16
N ASN A 129 32.95 5.55 -5.51
CA ASN A 129 33.00 4.61 -4.41
C ASN A 129 32.81 3.16 -4.85
N CYS A 130 32.37 2.93 -6.08
CA CYS A 130 32.20 1.62 -6.69
C CYS A 130 32.89 1.48 -8.08
N PRO A 131 34.23 1.63 -8.20
CA PRO A 131 34.98 1.77 -9.48
C PRO A 131 34.91 0.63 -10.52
N ASN A 132 34.11 -0.41 -10.28
CA ASN A 132 33.97 -1.54 -11.19
C ASN A 132 32.50 -1.92 -11.39
N ILE A 133 31.57 -1.13 -10.84
CA ILE A 133 30.14 -1.39 -10.84
C ILE A 133 29.46 -0.07 -11.23
N TYR A 134 29.05 -0.01 -12.49
CA TYR A 134 28.33 1.13 -13.02
C TYR A 134 27.19 1.56 -12.09
N GLY A 135 27.20 2.83 -11.71
CA GLY A 135 26.27 3.40 -10.75
C GLY A 135 25.90 4.85 -11.03
N LYS A 136 24.82 5.33 -10.42
CA LYS A 136 24.41 6.75 -10.54
C LYS A 136 24.10 7.41 -9.22
N SER A 137 24.39 6.70 -8.12
CA SER A 137 24.18 7.21 -6.79
C SER A 137 24.95 8.52 -6.57
N LYS A 138 24.33 9.45 -5.87
CA LYS A 138 24.89 10.77 -5.53
C LYS A 138 24.87 11.06 -4.04
N ILE A 139 24.19 10.22 -3.27
CA ILE A 139 23.99 10.39 -1.83
C ILE A 139 24.85 9.37 -1.11
N ARG A 140 25.72 9.85 -0.20
CA ARG A 140 26.61 9.04 0.65
C ARG A 140 27.72 8.30 -0.11
N LEU A 141 27.39 7.49 -1.09
CA LEU A 141 28.33 6.88 -2.02
C LEU A 141 28.07 7.44 -3.42
N LEU A 142 29.12 7.87 -4.10
CA LEU A 142 29.09 8.32 -5.50
C LEU A 142 29.41 7.13 -6.41
N GLY A 143 28.79 7.05 -7.59
CA GLY A 143 29.07 6.03 -8.62
C GLY A 143 28.72 4.59 -8.25
N CYS A 144 27.88 4.39 -7.23
CA CYS A 144 27.36 3.07 -6.88
C CYS A 144 25.98 2.83 -7.51
N SER A 145 25.63 1.54 -7.62
CA SER A 145 24.33 1.08 -8.14
C SER A 145 23.17 1.79 -7.46
N ASP A 146 22.22 2.25 -8.26
CA ASP A 146 21.06 3.10 -7.93
C ASP A 146 19.97 2.71 -8.93
N ILE A 147 19.25 1.64 -8.62
CA ILE A 147 18.35 0.94 -9.55
C ILE A 147 17.11 1.77 -9.86
N ASP A 148 16.53 2.42 -8.86
CA ASP A 148 15.31 3.22 -8.98
C ASP A 148 15.58 4.68 -9.41
N GLY A 149 16.84 5.14 -9.28
CA GLY A 149 17.29 6.45 -9.71
C GLY A 149 16.96 7.57 -8.72
N ASP A 150 16.76 7.26 -7.44
CA ASP A 150 16.52 8.25 -6.39
C ASP A 150 17.82 8.92 -5.86
N PHE A 151 18.97 8.47 -6.36
CA PHE A 151 20.34 8.87 -6.02
C PHE A 151 20.93 8.27 -4.74
N LEU A 152 20.18 7.46 -4.01
CA LEU A 152 20.68 6.64 -2.92
C LEU A 152 21.26 5.34 -3.51
N PRO A 153 22.41 4.87 -3.04
CA PRO A 153 22.94 3.60 -3.52
C PRO A 153 22.14 2.44 -2.94
N ASP A 154 21.91 1.39 -3.74
CA ASP A 154 21.11 0.20 -3.40
C ASP A 154 21.52 -0.48 -2.07
N GLU A 155 22.79 -0.35 -1.66
CA GLU A 155 23.28 -0.91 -0.39
C GLU A 155 22.74 -0.16 0.84
N TYR A 156 22.39 1.12 0.69
CA TYR A 156 21.82 1.96 1.73
C TYR A 156 20.36 2.33 1.49
N ASP A 157 19.76 1.80 0.43
CA ASP A 157 18.36 1.98 0.14
C ASP A 157 17.50 0.94 0.86
N ASP A 158 16.42 1.42 1.47
CA ASP A 158 15.40 0.57 2.10
C ASP A 158 14.41 0.02 1.05
N ASP A 159 14.31 0.63 -0.14
CA ASP A 159 13.45 0.25 -1.28
C ASP A 159 14.26 0.43 -2.57
N ALA A 160 15.14 -0.54 -2.88
CA ALA A 160 16.19 -0.33 -3.86
C ALA A 160 15.70 -0.30 -5.31
N ASP A 161 14.55 -0.90 -5.61
CA ASP A 161 13.94 -0.84 -6.94
C ASP A 161 12.79 0.15 -7.07
N GLY A 162 12.45 0.84 -5.97
CA GLY A 162 11.50 1.95 -5.92
C GLY A 162 10.08 1.53 -6.27
N ASP A 163 9.72 0.28 -5.99
CA ASP A 163 8.39 -0.27 -6.26
C ASP A 163 7.35 0.08 -5.18
N GLY A 164 7.80 0.68 -4.08
CA GLY A 164 6.99 1.12 -2.95
C GLY A 164 6.99 0.17 -1.77
N ILE A 165 7.56 -1.04 -1.91
CA ILE A 165 7.70 -2.02 -0.85
C ILE A 165 9.16 -2.12 -0.45
N ARG A 166 9.42 -2.04 0.87
CA ARG A 166 10.80 -2.11 1.36
C ARG A 166 11.43 -3.47 1.09
N ASN A 167 12.74 -3.46 0.87
CA ASN A 167 13.61 -4.62 0.68
C ASN A 167 13.42 -5.70 1.76
N GLU A 168 13.18 -5.29 3.01
CA GLU A 168 12.92 -6.22 4.12
C GLU A 168 11.53 -6.84 4.09
N MET A 169 10.53 -6.10 3.61
CA MET A 169 9.13 -6.52 3.52
C MET A 169 8.94 -7.52 2.39
N GLU A 170 9.56 -7.33 1.24
CA GLU A 170 9.53 -8.30 0.14
C GLU A 170 10.16 -9.65 0.52
N ARG A 171 11.32 -9.59 1.21
CA ARG A 171 11.96 -10.79 1.76
C ARG A 171 11.10 -11.48 2.80
N SER A 172 10.31 -10.72 3.55
CA SER A 172 9.40 -11.25 4.58
C SER A 172 8.11 -11.82 3.97
N ALA A 173 7.61 -11.22 2.90
CA ALA A 173 6.47 -11.70 2.12
C ALA A 173 6.82 -12.94 1.28
N SER A 174 8.11 -13.15 1.02
CA SER A 174 8.62 -14.33 0.32
C SER A 174 8.29 -15.62 1.10
N SER A 175 7.79 -16.60 0.36
CA SER A 175 7.45 -17.94 0.86
C SER A 175 8.32 -19.00 0.18
N GLY A 176 8.21 -20.26 0.60
CA GLY A 176 9.00 -21.36 0.01
C GLY A 176 8.75 -21.59 -1.50
N THR A 177 7.69 -21.01 -2.06
CA THR A 177 7.28 -21.16 -3.47
C THR A 177 7.29 -19.87 -4.28
N ILE A 178 7.25 -18.71 -3.63
CA ILE A 178 7.23 -17.38 -4.25
C ILE A 178 8.33 -16.58 -3.58
N LEU A 179 9.27 -16.09 -4.37
CA LEU A 179 10.37 -15.26 -3.90
C LEU A 179 10.23 -13.91 -4.57
N TYR A 180 10.25 -12.86 -3.76
CA TYR A 180 10.30 -11.47 -4.21
C TYR A 180 11.75 -11.00 -4.18
N ASP A 181 12.18 -10.29 -5.22
CA ASP A 181 13.55 -9.88 -5.46
C ASP A 181 13.67 -8.35 -5.28
N PRO A 182 14.29 -7.88 -4.17
CA PRO A 182 14.33 -6.46 -3.79
C PRO A 182 15.08 -5.48 -4.70
N TYR A 183 15.46 -5.93 -5.88
CA TYR A 183 16.24 -5.19 -6.84
C TYR A 183 15.58 -5.28 -8.22
N ASN A 184 14.29 -5.61 -8.25
CA ASN A 184 13.49 -5.80 -9.45
C ASN A 184 12.02 -5.46 -9.20
N ALA A 185 11.63 -4.25 -9.60
CA ALA A 185 10.27 -3.71 -9.44
C ALA A 185 9.16 -4.51 -10.15
N ASP A 186 9.48 -5.49 -11.02
CA ASP A 186 8.47 -6.42 -11.56
C ASP A 186 8.17 -7.57 -10.57
N SER A 187 8.92 -7.65 -9.47
CA SER A 187 8.89 -8.69 -8.45
C SER A 187 8.32 -8.19 -7.12
N THR A 188 7.32 -7.31 -7.18
CA THR A 188 6.65 -6.73 -6.01
C THR A 188 5.57 -7.67 -5.45
N PRO A 189 5.48 -7.85 -4.12
CA PRO A 189 4.33 -8.49 -3.51
C PRO A 189 3.06 -7.65 -3.63
N PRO A 190 1.87 -8.26 -3.67
CA PRO A 190 0.61 -7.52 -3.60
C PRO A 190 0.50 -6.68 -2.32
N ASP A 191 -0.02 -5.47 -2.47
CA ASP A 191 -0.32 -4.48 -1.43
C ASP A 191 -1.61 -3.76 -1.87
N ALA A 192 -2.74 -4.13 -1.26
CA ALA A 192 -4.07 -3.74 -1.72
C ALA A 192 -4.44 -2.29 -1.37
N ASP A 193 -4.06 -1.82 -0.18
CA ASP A 193 -4.33 -0.45 0.28
C ASP A 193 -3.18 0.54 -0.01
N GLN A 194 -2.02 0.04 -0.45
CA GLN A 194 -0.83 0.80 -0.81
C GLN A 194 -0.19 1.51 0.40
N ASP A 195 -0.25 0.91 1.58
CA ASP A 195 0.36 1.44 2.79
C ASP A 195 1.84 1.03 3.00
N THR A 196 2.42 0.33 2.02
CA THR A 196 3.78 -0.25 1.98
C THR A 196 3.95 -1.57 2.74
N ILE A 197 2.86 -2.14 3.27
CA ILE A 197 2.84 -3.44 3.92
C ILE A 197 2.21 -4.45 2.96
N PRO A 198 2.97 -5.48 2.54
CA PRO A 198 2.42 -6.53 1.69
C PRO A 198 1.22 -7.24 2.33
N ASP A 199 0.25 -7.62 1.49
CA ASP A 199 -1.02 -8.28 1.86
C ASP A 199 -0.88 -9.49 2.79
N VAL A 200 0.26 -10.19 2.73
CA VAL A 200 0.52 -11.40 3.54
C VAL A 200 1.03 -11.07 4.95
N LEU A 201 1.46 -9.84 5.18
CA LEU A 201 2.01 -9.31 6.43
C LEU A 201 1.09 -8.27 7.07
N ASP A 202 0.18 -7.70 6.29
CA ASP A 202 -0.79 -6.72 6.71
C ASP A 202 -1.93 -7.36 7.54
N PRO A 203 -2.29 -6.81 8.72
CA PRO A 203 -3.47 -7.22 9.45
C PRO A 203 -4.81 -6.63 8.97
N ASP A 204 -4.81 -5.63 8.09
CA ASP A 204 -6.00 -4.90 7.60
C ASP A 204 -5.78 -4.41 6.16
N ASN A 205 -5.96 -5.32 5.21
CA ASN A 205 -5.52 -5.19 3.81
C ASN A 205 -6.23 -4.11 2.98
N ASP A 206 -7.37 -3.58 3.44
CA ASP A 206 -8.08 -2.48 2.78
C ASP A 206 -8.20 -1.23 3.66
N ASN A 207 -7.64 -1.28 4.88
CA ASN A 207 -7.54 -0.20 5.85
C ASN A 207 -8.90 0.42 6.21
N ASP A 208 -9.97 -0.37 6.18
CA ASP A 208 -11.30 0.07 6.55
C ASP A 208 -11.53 0.08 8.08
N GLY A 209 -10.52 -0.41 8.83
CA GLY A 209 -10.50 -0.51 10.29
C GLY A 209 -11.00 -1.84 10.83
N TRP A 210 -11.36 -2.80 9.97
CA TRP A 210 -11.66 -4.17 10.33
C TRP A 210 -10.46 -5.08 10.06
N PRO A 211 -9.96 -5.81 11.08
CA PRO A 211 -8.88 -6.74 10.84
C PRO A 211 -9.30 -7.90 9.92
N ASP A 212 -8.44 -8.27 8.99
CA ASP A 212 -8.59 -9.38 8.03
C ASP A 212 -9.13 -10.67 8.66
N TYR A 213 -8.61 -11.04 9.82
CA TYR A 213 -9.00 -12.28 10.48
C TYR A 213 -10.46 -12.29 10.94
N ILE A 214 -11.03 -11.11 11.23
CA ILE A 214 -12.45 -10.96 11.54
C ILE A 214 -13.26 -11.01 10.26
N GLU A 215 -12.82 -10.30 9.24
CA GLU A 215 -13.49 -10.24 7.95
C GLU A 215 -13.62 -11.61 7.30
N ILE A 216 -12.53 -12.38 7.26
CA ILE A 216 -12.52 -13.77 6.79
C ILE A 216 -13.48 -14.65 7.58
N ASP A 217 -13.54 -14.46 8.90
CA ASP A 217 -14.42 -15.23 9.78
C ASP A 217 -15.91 -14.89 9.54
N ARG A 218 -16.21 -13.61 9.25
CA ARG A 218 -17.57 -13.13 8.93
C ARG A 218 -17.96 -13.33 7.46
N GLY A 219 -16.96 -13.51 6.60
CA GLY A 219 -17.10 -13.66 5.15
C GLY A 219 -17.27 -12.35 4.38
N SER A 220 -16.79 -11.22 4.90
CA SER A 220 -16.54 -10.01 4.08
C SER A 220 -15.28 -10.18 3.22
N ASP A 221 -15.10 -9.28 2.25
CA ASP A 221 -13.94 -9.28 1.35
C ASP A 221 -12.84 -8.38 1.91
N ILE A 222 -11.68 -8.96 2.23
CA ILE A 222 -10.52 -8.28 2.85
C ILE A 222 -9.81 -7.27 1.93
N TYR A 223 -10.29 -7.12 0.70
CA TYR A 223 -9.69 -6.24 -0.30
C TYR A 223 -10.66 -5.14 -0.76
N ASP A 224 -11.85 -5.05 -0.16
CA ASP A 224 -12.89 -4.08 -0.51
C ASP A 224 -13.41 -3.38 0.74
N GLY A 225 -12.81 -2.23 1.07
CA GLY A 225 -13.16 -1.48 2.28
C GLY A 225 -14.57 -0.87 2.28
N ASP A 226 -15.33 -0.99 1.19
CA ASP A 226 -16.77 -0.69 1.19
C ASP A 226 -17.59 -1.89 1.74
N GLU A 227 -17.02 -3.10 1.80
CA GLU A 227 -17.64 -4.38 2.18
C GLU A 227 -17.26 -4.88 3.60
N THR A 228 -17.21 -4.01 4.61
CA THR A 228 -17.10 -4.42 6.02
C THR A 228 -18.13 -5.50 6.46
N PRO A 229 -17.91 -6.19 7.60
CA PRO A 229 -18.93 -7.03 8.26
C PRO A 229 -20.25 -6.31 8.55
N PHE A 230 -20.25 -4.99 8.65
CA PHE A 230 -21.46 -4.20 8.85
C PHE A 230 -22.24 -3.95 7.56
N THR A 231 -21.57 -3.88 6.41
CA THR A 231 -22.14 -3.46 5.12
C THR A 231 -22.36 -4.62 4.14
N MET A 232 -21.67 -5.76 4.31
CA MET A 232 -21.80 -6.96 3.46
C MET A 232 -23.26 -7.44 3.27
N TYR A 233 -24.14 -7.20 4.26
CA TYR A 233 -25.55 -7.51 4.16
C TYR A 233 -26.35 -6.31 3.65
N PHE A 234 -26.87 -6.44 2.42
CA PHE A 234 -27.72 -5.44 1.76
C PHE A 234 -27.02 -4.14 1.34
N GLY A 235 -25.70 -4.02 1.49
CA GLY A 235 -24.93 -2.83 1.08
C GLY A 235 -25.25 -1.59 1.93
N THR A 236 -25.62 -1.80 3.19
CA THR A 236 -25.96 -0.74 4.15
C THR A 236 -25.42 -1.14 5.50
N ASN A 237 -24.94 -0.18 6.30
CA ASN A 237 -24.50 -0.47 7.65
C ASN A 237 -25.66 -1.06 8.48
N THR A 238 -25.46 -2.29 8.95
CA THR A 238 -26.41 -3.06 9.76
C THR A 238 -25.99 -3.20 11.22
N GLY A 239 -24.86 -2.61 11.61
CA GLY A 239 -24.18 -2.85 12.87
C GLY A 239 -23.91 -1.60 13.70
N ILE A 240 -23.68 -1.82 15.00
CA ILE A 240 -23.19 -0.81 15.93
C ILE A 240 -22.46 -1.48 17.09
N PHE A 241 -21.40 -0.86 17.60
CA PHE A 241 -20.71 -1.29 18.79
C PHE A 241 -21.20 -0.51 20.01
N TYR A 242 -21.39 -1.21 21.13
CA TYR A 242 -21.71 -0.61 22.42
C TYR A 242 -20.48 -0.61 23.31
N THR A 243 -20.01 0.60 23.65
CA THR A 243 -18.77 0.85 24.41
C THR A 243 -19.01 0.91 25.93
N GLY A 244 -20.27 0.99 26.35
CA GLY A 244 -20.66 1.12 27.75
C GLY A 244 -21.16 2.51 28.15
N GLY A 245 -22.01 2.55 29.17
CA GLY A 245 -22.62 3.79 29.68
C GLY A 245 -23.94 4.17 29.00
N LEU A 246 -24.49 5.32 29.37
CA LEU A 246 -25.75 5.86 28.82
C LEU A 246 -25.56 7.27 28.21
N GLY A 247 -24.33 7.62 27.87
CA GLY A 247 -23.95 8.95 27.40
C GLY A 247 -23.87 9.06 25.88
N PRO A 248 -23.63 10.26 25.34
CA PRO A 248 -23.50 10.51 23.90
C PRO A 248 -22.26 9.89 23.23
N GLY A 249 -21.49 9.05 23.93
CA GLY A 249 -20.36 8.28 23.39
C GLY A 249 -20.43 6.79 23.72
N SER A 250 -21.62 6.30 24.10
CA SER A 250 -21.83 4.89 24.46
C SER A 250 -21.93 3.95 23.26
N PHE A 251 -21.84 4.49 22.05
CA PHE A 251 -21.88 3.73 20.81
C PHE A 251 -20.75 4.18 19.88
N SER A 252 -20.17 3.22 19.16
CA SER A 252 -19.16 3.42 18.13
C SER A 252 -19.52 2.64 16.88
N TYR A 253 -18.96 3.04 15.74
CA TYR A 253 -18.97 2.26 14.50
C TYR A 253 -17.60 1.66 14.16
N GLU A 254 -16.57 2.09 14.89
CA GLU A 254 -15.22 1.54 14.75
C GLU A 254 -15.14 0.20 15.46
N TYR A 255 -14.43 -0.75 14.83
CA TYR A 255 -14.15 -2.05 15.42
C TYR A 255 -13.31 -1.89 16.69
N ASP A 256 -13.72 -2.61 17.74
CA ASP A 256 -12.94 -2.77 18.97
C ASP A 256 -13.34 -4.10 19.60
N SER A 257 -12.35 -4.93 19.88
CA SER A 257 -12.55 -6.25 20.48
C SER A 257 -13.17 -6.22 21.88
N ASP A 258 -13.08 -5.09 22.61
CA ASP A 258 -13.66 -4.93 23.94
C ASP A 258 -15.13 -4.49 23.91
N TYR A 259 -15.65 -4.07 22.76
CA TYR A 259 -17.03 -3.58 22.63
C TYR A 259 -18.02 -4.71 22.33
N SER A 260 -19.26 -4.50 22.77
CA SER A 260 -20.34 -5.43 22.46
C SER A 260 -20.96 -5.08 21.10
N GLU A 261 -20.81 -5.97 20.15
CA GLU A 261 -21.37 -5.81 18.80
C GLU A 261 -22.88 -6.12 18.75
N PHE A 262 -23.62 -5.31 17.99
CA PHE A 262 -24.98 -5.63 17.57
C PHE A 262 -25.09 -5.40 16.06
N SER A 263 -24.99 -6.46 15.27
CA SER A 263 -25.08 -6.39 13.81
C SER A 263 -25.85 -7.57 13.22
N VAL A 264 -26.22 -7.48 11.94
CA VAL A 264 -26.76 -8.63 11.20
C VAL A 264 -25.71 -9.72 11.04
N SER A 265 -24.44 -9.35 10.83
CA SER A 265 -23.32 -10.30 10.72
C SER A 265 -23.15 -11.14 11.99
N PHE A 266 -23.12 -10.50 13.16
CA PHE A 266 -23.06 -11.18 14.45
C PHE A 266 -24.24 -12.14 14.71
N VAL A 267 -25.47 -11.72 14.36
CA VAL A 267 -26.64 -12.61 14.49
C VAL A 267 -26.56 -13.77 13.50
N SER A 268 -26.06 -13.52 12.29
CA SER A 268 -25.85 -14.53 11.25
C SER A 268 -24.89 -15.60 11.75
N GLU A 269 -23.74 -15.21 12.30
CA GLU A 269 -22.75 -16.10 12.90
C GLU A 269 -23.36 -17.01 13.97
N ILE A 270 -24.05 -16.46 14.98
CA ILE A 270 -24.72 -17.27 16.02
C ILE A 270 -25.73 -18.26 15.40
N VAL A 271 -26.49 -17.80 14.42
CA VAL A 271 -27.51 -18.64 13.78
C VAL A 271 -26.86 -19.80 13.01
N PHE A 272 -25.80 -19.53 12.26
CA PHE A 272 -25.14 -20.49 11.38
C PHE A 272 -24.17 -21.43 12.11
N GLU A 273 -23.54 -20.98 13.20
CA GLU A 273 -22.61 -21.81 13.95
C GLU A 273 -23.29 -22.61 15.06
N GLU A 274 -24.11 -21.97 15.89
CA GLU A 274 -24.66 -22.61 17.09
C GLU A 274 -26.09 -23.14 16.90
N LEU A 275 -26.92 -22.40 16.15
CA LEU A 275 -28.36 -22.65 16.13
C LEU A 275 -28.87 -23.42 14.91
N VAL A 276 -28.04 -23.75 13.92
CA VAL A 276 -28.48 -24.50 12.71
C VAL A 276 -29.15 -25.81 13.09
N ILE A 277 -28.50 -26.64 13.91
CA ILE A 277 -29.04 -27.95 14.29
C ILE A 277 -30.35 -27.80 15.08
N PRO A 278 -30.42 -26.99 16.16
CA PRO A 278 -31.68 -26.70 16.85
C PRO A 278 -32.79 -26.22 15.90
N LEU A 279 -32.48 -25.30 14.99
CA LEU A 279 -33.44 -24.69 14.08
C LEU A 279 -33.95 -25.70 13.03
N LEU A 280 -33.08 -26.58 12.52
CA LEU A 280 -33.46 -27.70 11.66
C LEU A 280 -34.30 -28.77 12.37
N LEU A 281 -34.16 -28.93 13.69
CA LEU A 281 -34.97 -29.86 14.49
C LEU A 281 -36.38 -29.35 14.79
N VAL A 282 -36.64 -28.03 14.70
CA VAL A 282 -37.94 -27.43 15.00
C VAL A 282 -39.07 -28.04 14.14
N PRO A 283 -38.99 -28.11 12.79
CA PRO A 283 -40.03 -28.72 11.98
C PRO A 283 -40.24 -30.21 12.29
N VAL A 284 -39.17 -30.95 12.56
CA VAL A 284 -39.23 -32.37 12.94
C VAL A 284 -39.98 -32.55 14.25
N TYR A 285 -39.69 -31.70 15.23
CA TYR A 285 -40.38 -31.70 16.52
C TYR A 285 -41.87 -31.39 16.36
N PHE A 286 -42.23 -30.39 15.55
CA PHE A 286 -43.63 -30.09 15.24
C PHE A 286 -44.33 -31.23 14.51
N ALA A 287 -43.68 -31.86 13.52
CA ALA A 287 -44.24 -33.01 12.80
C ALA A 287 -44.53 -34.18 13.75
N ILE A 288 -43.60 -34.50 14.65
CA ILE A 288 -43.81 -35.52 15.69
C ILE A 288 -44.94 -35.07 16.63
N PHE A 289 -44.96 -33.82 17.09
CA PHE A 289 -45.99 -33.30 17.97
C PHE A 289 -47.41 -33.41 17.37
N PHE A 290 -47.58 -32.97 16.12
CA PHE A 290 -48.87 -33.06 15.42
C PHE A 290 -49.27 -34.50 15.12
N SER A 291 -48.33 -35.36 14.72
CA SER A 291 -48.58 -36.79 14.53
C SER A 291 -49.11 -37.45 15.81
N ARG A 292 -48.44 -37.23 16.94
CA ARG A 292 -48.87 -37.73 18.26
C ARG A 292 -50.23 -37.19 18.68
N ARG A 293 -50.51 -35.91 18.43
CA ARG A 293 -51.79 -35.28 18.76
C ARG A 293 -52.93 -35.83 17.90
N ARG A 294 -52.69 -36.05 16.61
CA ARG A 294 -53.65 -36.66 15.69
C ARG A 294 -54.00 -38.08 16.14
N GLU A 295 -53.00 -38.87 16.51
CA GLU A 295 -53.21 -40.24 16.98
C GLU A 295 -53.98 -40.30 18.29
N PHE A 296 -53.65 -39.43 19.25
CA PHE A 296 -54.43 -39.30 20.50
C PHE A 296 -55.89 -38.92 20.22
N ASN A 297 -56.13 -37.92 19.37
CA ASN A 297 -57.48 -37.49 19.03
C ASN A 297 -58.27 -38.56 18.26
N ARG A 298 -57.59 -39.36 17.41
CA ARG A 298 -58.21 -40.49 16.70
C ARG A 298 -58.72 -41.53 17.70
N LEU A 299 -57.85 -41.99 18.60
CA LEU A 299 -58.21 -42.98 19.63
C LEU A 299 -59.31 -42.44 20.55
N LEU A 300 -59.25 -41.17 20.94
CA LEU A 300 -60.29 -40.55 21.77
C LEU A 300 -61.65 -40.49 21.06
N ALA A 301 -61.66 -40.19 19.75
CA ALA A 301 -62.88 -40.19 18.96
C ALA A 301 -63.45 -41.60 18.74
N GLU A 302 -62.59 -42.61 18.55
CA GLU A 302 -62.99 -44.01 18.45
C GLU A 302 -63.62 -44.52 19.75
N ILE A 303 -63.06 -44.17 20.92
CA ILE A 303 -63.64 -44.51 22.22
C ILE A 303 -65.03 -43.88 22.38
N GLY A 304 -65.18 -42.60 22.05
CA GLY A 304 -66.46 -41.88 22.18
C GLY A 304 -67.56 -42.31 21.19
N GLY A 305 -67.20 -43.01 20.11
CA GLY A 305 -68.14 -43.54 19.13
C GLY A 305 -68.45 -45.04 19.29
N CYS A 306 -67.88 -45.70 20.29
CA CYS A 306 -68.01 -47.14 20.46
C CYS A 306 -69.30 -47.53 21.19
N MET A 307 -69.99 -48.55 20.67
CA MET A 307 -71.21 -49.10 21.27
C MET A 307 -71.04 -50.53 21.80
N ASP A 308 -69.82 -51.08 21.76
CA ASP A 308 -69.53 -52.48 22.12
C ASP A 308 -68.28 -52.61 23.00
N CYS A 309 -68.40 -53.40 24.07
CA CYS A 309 -67.32 -53.64 25.04
C CYS A 309 -66.16 -54.45 24.44
N ASP A 310 -66.43 -55.35 23.48
CA ASP A 310 -65.34 -56.14 22.86
C ASP A 310 -64.47 -55.27 21.93
N VAL A 311 -65.07 -54.24 21.32
CA VAL A 311 -64.35 -53.24 20.53
C VAL A 311 -63.52 -52.33 21.44
N LEU A 312 -64.03 -51.93 22.62
CA LEU A 312 -63.26 -51.15 23.61
C LEU A 312 -62.00 -51.88 24.09
N ARG A 313 -62.06 -53.20 24.33
CA ARG A 313 -60.88 -54.02 24.67
C ARG A 313 -59.83 -54.07 23.57
N THR A 314 -60.28 -54.03 22.31
CA THR A 314 -59.38 -53.97 21.15
C THR A 314 -58.66 -52.62 21.12
N ILE A 315 -59.40 -51.52 21.33
CA ILE A 315 -58.85 -50.16 21.41
C ILE A 315 -57.87 -50.04 22.59
N GLU A 316 -58.15 -50.65 23.75
CA GLU A 316 -57.21 -50.66 24.89
C GLU A 316 -55.86 -51.29 24.52
N THR A 317 -55.88 -52.38 23.75
CA THR A 317 -54.66 -53.03 23.25
C THR A 317 -53.90 -52.12 22.29
N GLU A 318 -54.61 -51.39 21.44
CA GLU A 318 -54.04 -50.40 20.51
C GLU A 318 -53.40 -49.21 21.24
N VAL A 319 -54.06 -48.67 22.28
CA VAL A 319 -53.53 -47.61 23.15
C VAL A 319 -52.21 -48.05 23.80
N ASN A 320 -52.16 -49.27 24.35
CA ASN A 320 -50.95 -49.82 24.96
C ASN A 320 -49.79 -49.94 23.96
N LEU A 321 -50.10 -50.36 22.74
CA LEU A 321 -49.11 -50.49 21.66
C LEU A 321 -48.61 -49.11 21.19
N ALA A 322 -49.50 -48.13 21.08
CA ALA A 322 -49.16 -46.76 20.72
C ALA A 322 -48.27 -46.07 21.78
N VAL A 323 -48.49 -46.32 23.08
CA VAL A 323 -47.58 -45.87 24.16
C VAL A 323 -46.23 -46.57 24.05
N LYS A 324 -46.22 -47.90 23.85
CA LYS A 324 -44.99 -48.70 23.73
C LYS A 324 -44.11 -48.26 22.56
N GLN A 325 -44.73 -47.92 21.43
CA GLN A 325 -44.07 -47.41 20.24
C GLN A 325 -43.73 -45.92 20.31
N ARG A 326 -44.08 -45.22 21.40
CA ARG A 326 -43.89 -43.76 21.60
C ARG A 326 -44.66 -42.89 20.59
N ASN A 327 -45.72 -43.43 19.99
CA ASN A 327 -46.67 -42.73 19.13
C ASN A 327 -47.62 -41.83 19.95
N ILE A 328 -47.78 -42.13 21.24
CA ILE A 328 -48.45 -41.26 22.22
C ILE A 328 -47.63 -41.21 23.51
N ARG A 329 -47.81 -40.14 24.30
CA ARG A 329 -47.14 -39.99 25.60
C ARG A 329 -47.85 -40.81 26.67
N VAL A 330 -47.12 -41.25 27.69
CA VAL A 330 -47.66 -42.08 28.78
C VAL A 330 -48.89 -41.46 29.43
N TYR A 331 -48.87 -40.15 29.73
CA TYR A 331 -50.02 -39.48 30.33
C TYR A 331 -51.23 -39.41 29.39
N HIS A 332 -51.03 -39.25 28.07
CA HIS A 332 -52.12 -39.33 27.10
C HIS A 332 -52.72 -40.75 27.09
N GLY A 333 -51.88 -41.78 27.21
CA GLY A 333 -52.34 -43.17 27.36
C GLY A 333 -53.18 -43.39 28.62
N LEU A 334 -52.79 -42.80 29.76
CA LEU A 334 -53.58 -42.86 31.01
C LEU A 334 -54.95 -42.18 30.85
N VAL A 335 -55.00 -41.02 30.17
CA VAL A 335 -56.26 -40.34 29.89
C VAL A 335 -57.16 -41.19 28.98
N LEU A 336 -56.61 -41.82 27.94
CA LEU A 336 -57.37 -42.72 27.06
C LEU A 336 -57.89 -43.94 27.82
N ARG A 337 -57.10 -44.52 28.72
CA ARG A 337 -57.54 -45.62 29.58
C ARG A 337 -58.69 -45.22 30.50
N ASN A 338 -58.59 -44.07 31.16
CA ASN A 338 -59.69 -43.56 31.98
C ASN A 338 -60.96 -43.32 31.13
N ALA A 339 -60.81 -42.84 29.89
CA ALA A 339 -61.93 -42.67 28.97
C ALA A 339 -62.57 -44.01 28.57
N ILE A 340 -61.76 -45.05 28.35
CA ILE A 340 -62.25 -46.43 28.10
C ILE A 340 -63.02 -46.95 29.32
N GLU A 341 -62.46 -46.83 30.53
CA GLU A 341 -63.09 -47.30 31.77
C GLU A 341 -64.45 -46.61 32.01
N LEU A 342 -64.56 -45.32 31.69
CA LEU A 342 -65.83 -44.59 31.75
C LEU A 342 -66.84 -45.10 30.70
N ALA A 343 -66.42 -45.26 29.45
CA ALA A 343 -67.28 -45.75 28.37
C ALA A 343 -67.77 -47.19 28.61
N GLU A 344 -66.91 -48.08 29.13
CA GLU A 344 -67.30 -49.43 29.55
C GLU A 344 -68.36 -49.39 30.66
N GLY A 345 -68.21 -48.48 31.63
CA GLY A 345 -69.16 -48.28 32.71
C GLY A 345 -70.54 -47.82 32.22
N GLU A 346 -70.59 -46.91 31.25
CA GLU A 346 -71.84 -46.43 30.64
C GLU A 346 -72.56 -47.54 29.85
N LEU A 347 -71.84 -48.25 28.98
CA LEU A 347 -72.41 -49.36 28.19
C LEU A 347 -72.90 -50.52 29.05
N THR A 348 -72.19 -50.80 30.16
CA THR A 348 -72.61 -51.83 31.11
C THR A 348 -73.89 -51.41 31.82
N ARG A 349 -74.02 -50.14 32.20
CA ARG A 349 -75.22 -49.60 32.85
C ARG A 349 -76.44 -49.61 31.92
N GLU A 350 -76.27 -49.22 30.67
CA GLU A 350 -77.35 -49.27 29.65
C GLU A 350 -77.85 -50.70 29.42
N ARG A 351 -76.94 -51.69 29.38
CA ARG A 351 -77.29 -53.11 29.24
C ARG A 351 -78.10 -53.66 30.42
N PHE A 352 -77.93 -53.12 31.62
CA PHE A 352 -78.72 -53.49 32.82
C PHE A 352 -80.04 -52.72 32.95
N GLU A 353 -80.22 -51.61 32.23
CA GLU A 353 -81.49 -50.85 32.18
C GLU A 353 -82.45 -51.37 31.09
N GLU A 354 -81.97 -52.19 30.14
CA GLU A 354 -82.76 -52.82 29.06
C GLU A 354 -83.22 -54.27 29.35
N GLU A 355 -82.74 -54.92 30.41
CA GLU A 355 -83.22 -56.22 30.94
C GLU A 355 -84.28 -56.05 32.02
#